data_AF-A0A662RD05-F1
#
_entry.id   AF-A0A662RD05-F1
#
_cell.length_a   1.000
_cell.length_b   1.000
_cell.length_c   1.000
_cell.angle_alpha   90.00
_cell.angle_beta   90.00
_cell.angle_gamma   90.00
#
_symmetry.space_group_name_H-M   'P 1'
#
loop_
_entity.id
_entity.type
_entity.pdbx_description
1 polymer ?
#
loop_
_entity_poly.entity_id
_entity_poly.type
_entity_poly.pdbx_seq_one_letter_code
_entity_poly.pdbx_strand_id
1 'polypeptide(L)'
;MIISDEGLGMPRDNRDSIRKLASHNMISESLALRLGELIGFRNLIVHQYGKVDDSRAHKQLYSESGDFYEFLEAIERFIYSKRDGSGEHRTN
;
A
#
# COMPACT_ATOMS: atom_id res chain seq x y z
N MET A 1 -7.15 3.74 10.53
CA MET A 1 -6.64 2.75 9.54
C MET A 1 -7.60 2.77 8.36
N ILE A 2 -7.13 3.13 7.16
CA ILE A 2 -7.99 3.39 5.98
C ILE A 2 -8.95 2.23 5.69
N ILE A 3 -8.44 0.98 5.73
CA ILE A 3 -9.25 -0.23 5.51
C ILE A 3 -10.44 -0.35 6.49
N SER A 4 -10.25 0.04 7.75
CA SER A 4 -11.32 0.01 8.75
C SER A 4 -12.27 1.19 8.60
N ASP A 5 -11.76 2.37 8.28
CA ASP A 5 -12.56 3.59 8.09
C ASP A 5 -13.48 3.49 6.87
N GLU A 6 -12.99 2.82 5.81
CA GLU A 6 -13.75 2.56 4.58
C GLU A 6 -14.56 1.24 4.64
N GLY A 7 -14.49 0.49 5.74
CA GLY A 7 -15.26 -0.75 5.90
C GLY A 7 -14.88 -1.87 4.92
N LEU A 8 -13.63 -1.92 4.43
CA LEU A 8 -13.18 -2.86 3.38
C LEU A 8 -12.99 -4.31 3.90
N GLY A 9 -13.44 -4.60 5.12
CA GLY A 9 -13.26 -5.86 5.81
C GLY A 9 -11.84 -6.08 6.33
N MET A 10 -11.70 -6.94 7.34
CA MET A 10 -10.42 -7.18 7.99
C MET A 10 -9.43 -7.87 7.04
N PRO A 11 -8.22 -7.32 6.84
CA PRO A 11 -7.21 -7.96 6.02
C PRO A 11 -6.59 -9.14 6.77
N ARG A 12 -6.28 -10.21 6.04
CA ARG A 12 -5.60 -11.40 6.60
C ARG A 12 -4.11 -11.14 6.87
N ASP A 13 -3.48 -10.33 6.03
CA ASP A 13 -2.09 -9.93 6.12
C ASP A 13 -1.84 -8.59 5.38
N ASN A 14 -0.58 -8.17 5.30
CA ASN A 14 -0.19 -6.94 4.64
C ASN A 14 -0.41 -6.98 3.11
N ARG A 15 -0.27 -8.15 2.47
CA ARG A 15 -0.55 -8.29 1.02
C ARG A 15 -2.04 -8.18 0.75
N ASP A 16 -2.86 -8.78 1.60
CA ASP A 16 -4.32 -8.68 1.54
C ASP A 16 -4.79 -7.24 1.77
N SER A 17 -4.08 -6.49 2.61
CA SER A 17 -4.31 -5.05 2.80
C SER A 17 -4.12 -4.27 1.50
N ILE A 18 -2.98 -4.45 0.82
CA ILE A 18 -2.69 -3.78 -0.46
C ILE A 18 -3.69 -4.21 -1.55
N ARG A 19 -4.02 -5.49 -1.62
CA ARG A 19 -5.01 -6.01 -2.57
C ARG A 19 -6.40 -5.39 -2.36
N LYS A 20 -6.82 -5.20 -1.11
CA LYS A 20 -8.09 -4.53 -0.79
C LYS A 20 -8.09 -3.07 -1.25
N LEU A 21 -6.99 -2.35 -1.08
CA LEU A 21 -6.90 -0.97 -1.58
C LEU A 21 -7.04 -0.92 -3.12
N ALA A 22 -6.43 -1.87 -3.83
CA ALA A 22 -6.54 -1.96 -5.28
C ALA A 22 -7.95 -2.33 -5.75
N SER A 23 -8.60 -3.32 -5.11
CA SER A 23 -9.95 -3.75 -5.48
C SER A 23 -11.01 -2.66 -5.25
N HIS A 24 -10.70 -1.68 -4.39
CA HIS A 24 -11.54 -0.51 -4.16
C HIS A 24 -11.07 0.73 -4.93
N ASN A 25 -10.20 0.55 -5.94
CA ASN A 25 -9.67 1.58 -6.84
C ASN A 25 -8.94 2.73 -6.12
N MET A 26 -8.43 2.48 -4.91
CA MET A 26 -7.69 3.48 -4.13
C MET A 26 -6.23 3.58 -4.60
N ILE A 27 -5.71 2.49 -5.15
CA ILE A 27 -4.41 2.39 -5.80
C ILE A 27 -4.56 1.58 -7.09
N SER A 28 -3.63 1.72 -8.02
CA SER A 28 -3.62 0.92 -9.25
C SER A 28 -3.25 -0.54 -8.96
N GLU A 29 -3.77 -1.47 -9.76
CA GLU A 29 -3.38 -2.89 -9.70
C GLU A 29 -1.87 -3.08 -9.92
N SER A 30 -1.27 -2.28 -10.80
CA SER A 30 0.17 -2.33 -11.06
C SER A 30 0.99 -1.91 -9.85
N LEU A 31 0.58 -0.86 -9.12
CA LEU A 31 1.22 -0.45 -7.88
C LEU A 31 1.02 -1.49 -6.78
N ALA A 32 -0.17 -2.07 -6.69
CA ALA A 32 -0.49 -3.11 -5.72
C ALA A 32 0.36 -4.37 -5.90
N LEU A 33 0.62 -4.78 -7.15
CA LEU A 33 1.51 -5.89 -7.47
C LEU A 33 2.94 -5.62 -7.01
N ARG A 34 3.50 -4.44 -7.35
CA ARG A 34 4.87 -4.07 -6.95
C ARG A 34 5.01 -4.01 -5.43
N LEU A 35 4.09 -3.33 -4.74
CA LEU A 35 4.05 -3.29 -3.27
C LEU A 35 3.91 -4.68 -2.63
N GLY A 36 3.15 -5.58 -3.25
CA GLY A 36 3.01 -6.96 -2.80
C GLY A 36 4.30 -7.79 -2.90
N GLU A 37 5.14 -7.50 -3.90
CA GLU A 37 6.49 -8.05 -4.02
C GLU A 37 7.39 -7.51 -2.90
N LEU A 38 7.31 -6.22 -2.58
CA LEU A 38 8.12 -5.59 -1.52
C LEU A 38 7.79 -6.17 -0.14
N ILE A 39 6.49 -6.32 0.15
CA ILE A 39 6.02 -6.95 1.40
C ILE A 39 6.51 -8.40 1.50
N GLY A 40 6.52 -9.12 0.38
CA GLY A 40 7.09 -10.46 0.29
C GLY A 40 8.58 -10.48 0.57
N PHE A 41 9.31 -9.52 0.00
CA PHE A 41 10.74 -9.38 0.18
C PHE A 41 11.10 -9.04 1.64
N ARG A 42 10.35 -8.15 2.29
CA ARG A 42 10.47 -7.89 3.73
C ARG A 42 10.34 -9.17 4.56
N ASN A 43 9.39 -10.04 4.21
CA ASN A 43 9.24 -11.33 4.89
C ASN A 43 10.41 -12.27 4.59
N LEU A 44 10.94 -12.25 3.35
CA LEU A 44 12.14 -13.00 2.98
C LEU A 44 13.36 -12.59 3.80
N ILE A 45 13.62 -11.28 3.95
CA ILE A 45 14.72 -10.76 4.77
C ILE A 45 14.56 -11.21 6.23
N VAL A 46 13.36 -11.03 6.80
CA VAL A 46 13.06 -11.41 8.18
C VAL A 46 13.23 -12.91 8.41
N HIS A 47 12.90 -13.75 7.44
CA HIS A 47 13.06 -15.20 7.56
C HIS A 47 14.46 -15.71 7.19
N GLN A 48 15.26 -14.96 6.42
CA GLN A 48 16.57 -15.39 5.92
C GLN A 48 17.76 -14.67 6.56
N TYR A 49 17.62 -14.01 7.72
CA TYR A 49 18.69 -13.30 8.44
C TYR A 49 20.03 -14.07 8.63
N GLY A 50 20.12 -15.38 8.32
CA GLY A 50 21.38 -16.13 8.26
C GLY A 50 22.02 -16.37 6.88
N LYS A 51 21.39 -16.02 5.74
CA LYS A 51 21.84 -16.39 4.38
C LYS A 51 21.49 -15.41 3.24
N VAL A 52 20.96 -14.21 3.51
CA VAL A 52 20.66 -13.27 2.41
C VAL A 52 21.94 -12.68 1.83
N ASP A 53 22.07 -12.78 0.51
CA ASP A 53 23.10 -12.11 -0.28
C ASP A 53 22.80 -10.60 -0.29
N ASP A 54 23.54 -9.83 0.51
CA ASP A 54 23.39 -8.38 0.72
C ASP A 54 23.27 -7.57 -0.58
N SER A 55 23.87 -8.05 -1.67
CA SER A 55 23.84 -7.39 -2.98
C SER A 55 22.44 -7.35 -3.59
N ARG A 56 21.64 -8.40 -3.41
CA ARG A 56 20.25 -8.46 -3.90
C ARG A 56 19.34 -7.61 -3.04
N ALA A 57 19.56 -7.59 -1.73
CA ALA A 57 18.79 -6.77 -0.81
C ALA A 57 18.99 -5.27 -1.06
N HIS A 58 20.23 -4.84 -1.26
CA HIS A 58 20.55 -3.45 -1.52
C HIS A 58 19.93 -2.94 -2.84
N LYS A 59 19.95 -3.75 -3.90
CA LYS A 59 19.42 -3.35 -5.21
C LYS A 59 17.90 -3.25 -5.24
N GLN A 60 17.21 -4.14 -4.52
CA GLN A 60 15.76 -4.06 -4.34
C GLN A 60 15.38 -2.80 -3.54
N LEU A 61 15.98 -2.59 -2.36
CA LEU A 61 15.70 -1.41 -1.51
C LEU A 61 15.88 -0.07 -2.23
N TYR A 62 16.88 0.06 -3.12
CA TYR A 62 17.11 1.30 -3.87
C TYR A 62 16.07 1.57 -4.97
N SER A 63 15.50 0.51 -5.58
CA SER A 63 14.45 0.63 -6.60
C SER A 63 13.07 0.94 -6.01
N GLU A 64 12.90 0.73 -4.70
CA GLU A 64 11.61 0.71 -4.01
C GLU A 64 11.14 2.09 -3.53
N SER A 65 12.03 3.07 -3.45
CA SER A 65 11.68 4.41 -2.96
C SER A 65 10.55 5.06 -3.77
N GLY A 66 10.54 4.88 -5.10
CA GLY A 66 9.51 5.39 -5.99
C GLY A 66 8.11 4.80 -5.73
N ASP A 67 8.03 3.51 -5.40
CA ASP A 67 6.76 2.84 -5.11
C ASP A 67 6.12 3.37 -3.82
N PHE A 68 6.92 3.75 -2.83
CA PHE A 68 6.43 4.41 -1.62
C PHE A 68 5.86 5.80 -1.91
N TYR A 69 6.52 6.60 -2.75
CA TYR A 69 6.00 7.91 -3.13
C TYR A 69 4.72 7.79 -3.94
N GLU A 70 4.66 6.88 -4.92
CA GLU A 70 3.43 6.64 -5.71
C GLU A 70 2.27 6.18 -4.81
N PHE A 71 2.56 5.33 -3.82
CA PHE A 71 1.58 4.92 -2.82
C PHE A 71 1.08 6.09 -1.97
N LEU A 72 1.99 6.93 -1.46
CA LEU A 72 1.63 8.11 -0.66
C LEU A 72 0.73 9.05 -1.47
N GLU A 73 1.10 9.37 -2.71
CA GLU A 73 0.28 10.22 -3.57
C GLU A 73 -1.11 9.64 -3.84
N ALA A 74 -1.21 8.33 -4.06
CA ALA A 74 -2.50 7.67 -4.29
C ALA A 74 -3.41 7.77 -3.06
N ILE A 75 -2.86 7.58 -1.87
CA ILE A 75 -3.59 7.73 -0.60
C ILE A 75 -3.96 9.19 -0.34
N GLU A 76 -3.07 10.14 -0.60
CA GLU A 76 -3.37 11.57 -0.47
C GLU A 76 -4.52 11.98 -1.40
N ARG A 77 -4.47 11.59 -2.69
CA ARG A 77 -5.55 11.83 -3.65
C ARG A 77 -6.89 11.30 -3.15
N PHE A 78 -6.90 10.10 -2.57
CA PHE A 78 -8.09 9.51 -1.98
C PHE A 78 -8.61 10.31 -0.78
N ILE A 79 -7.72 10.76 0.12
CA ILE A 79 -8.12 11.55 1.29
C ILE A 79 -8.69 12.91 0.88
N TYR A 80 -8.08 13.58 -0.11
CA TYR A 80 -8.56 14.87 -0.62
C TYR A 80 -9.90 14.74 -1.31
N SER A 81 -10.11 13.73 -2.17
CA SER A 81 -11.41 13.53 -2.82
C SER A 81 -12.54 13.27 -1.81
N LYS A 82 -12.26 12.57 -0.71
CA LYS A 82 -13.21 12.39 0.40
C LYS A 82 -13.55 13.71 1.10
N ARG A 83 -12.55 14.57 1.35
CA ARG A 83 -12.77 15.88 1.99
C ARG A 83 -13.62 16.80 1.11
N ASP A 84 -13.30 16.86 -0.18
CA ASP A 84 -14.00 17.74 -1.12
C ASP A 84 -15.44 17.27 -1.40
N GLY A 85 -15.70 15.95 -1.35
CA GLY A 85 -17.05 15.38 -1.46
C GLY A 85 -17.92 15.49 -0.20
N SER A 86 -17.35 15.87 0.95
CA SER A 86 -18.07 15.96 2.24
C SER A 86 -18.58 17.38 2.58
N GLY A 87 -18.46 18.33 1.64
CA GLY A 87 -18.89 19.73 1.79
C GLY A 87 -20.39 20.00 1.51
N GLU A 88 -21.14 19.08 0.94
CA GLU A 88 -22.59 19.24 0.69
C GLU A 88 -23.38 18.22 1.51
N HIS A 89 -23.76 18.56 2.75
CA HIS A 89 -25.02 18.19 3.41
C HIS A 89 -24.99 18.60 4.90
N ARG A 90 -24.99 19.92 5.16
CA ARG A 90 -25.42 20.47 6.45
C ARG A 90 -26.25 21.75 6.27
N THR A 91 -27.46 21.56 5.74
CA THR A 91 -28.59 22.48 5.95
C THR A 91 -29.88 21.68 6.03
N ASN A 92 -30.33 21.39 7.25
CA ASN A 92 -31.70 21.61 7.73
C ASN A 92 -31.83 21.14 9.19
#